data_AF-A0A4E0Q5X2-F1
#
_entry.id   AF-A0A4E0Q5X2-F1
#
_cell.length_a   1.000
_cell.length_b   1.000
_cell.length_c   1.000
_cell.angle_alpha   90.00
_cell.angle_beta   90.00
_cell.angle_gamma   90.00
#
_symmetry.space_group_name_H-M   'P 1'
#
loop_
_entity.id
_entity.type
_entity.pdbx_description
1 polymer ?
#
loop_
_entity_poly.entity_id
_entity_poly.type
_entity_poly.pdbx_seq_one_letter_code
_entity_poly.pdbx_strand_id
1 'polypeptide(L)'
;MRKLGKRDTCYFIGANLIDLDHLLTSPVNDSSRNSFGTHILHQKWLPLSIISVIMLITLYRWLGLGILFHFFLDWLHHRFQVD
;
A
#
# COMPACT_ATOMS: atom_id res chain seq x y z
N MET A 1 20.80 -14.48 -10.12
CA MET A 1 19.49 -13.96 -9.64
C MET A 1 18.85 -15.01 -8.73
N ARG A 2 18.45 -14.67 -7.50
CA ARG A 2 17.76 -15.61 -6.61
C ARG A 2 16.36 -15.86 -7.17
N LYS A 3 15.93 -17.12 -7.28
CA LYS A 3 14.55 -17.45 -7.70
C LYS A 3 13.56 -16.91 -6.65
N LEU A 4 12.47 -16.31 -7.11
CA LEU A 4 11.40 -15.82 -6.26
C LEU A 4 10.73 -17.01 -5.57
N GLY A 5 10.74 -17.03 -4.24
CA GLY A 5 10.13 -18.12 -3.47
C GLY A 5 8.65 -17.89 -3.22
N LYS A 6 7.90 -18.95 -2.89
CA LYS A 6 6.48 -18.85 -2.49
C LYS A 6 6.27 -17.83 -1.36
N ARG A 7 7.19 -17.77 -0.41
CA ARG A 7 7.17 -16.81 0.72
C ARG A 7 7.24 -15.36 0.23
N ASP A 8 8.13 -15.08 -0.72
CA ASP A 8 8.35 -13.76 -1.29
C ASP A 8 7.07 -13.27 -2.00
N THR A 9 6.43 -14.15 -2.77
CA THR A 9 5.14 -13.88 -3.42
C THR A 9 4.02 -13.64 -2.40
N CYS A 10 3.93 -14.44 -1.34
CA CYS A 10 2.93 -14.23 -0.29
C CYS A 10 3.12 -12.87 0.41
N TYR A 11 4.36 -12.45 0.67
CA TYR A 11 4.62 -11.13 1.25
C TYR A 11 4.19 -9.99 0.33
N PHE A 12 4.50 -10.09 -0.96
CA PHE A 12 4.13 -9.06 -1.91
C PHE A 12 2.61 -8.96 -2.10
N ILE A 13 1.93 -10.09 -2.30
CA ILE A 13 0.47 -10.11 -2.47
C ILE A 13 -0.24 -9.70 -1.18
N GLY A 14 0.22 -10.20 -0.03
CA GLY A 14 -0.35 -9.90 1.28
C GLY A 14 -0.20 -8.44 1.69
N ALA A 15 0.76 -7.70 1.12
CA ALA A 15 0.91 -6.27 1.36
C ALA A 15 -0.33 -5.46 0.95
N ASN A 16 -1.04 -5.91 -0.10
CA ASN A 16 -2.27 -5.24 -0.57
C ASN A 16 -3.44 -5.39 0.41
N LEU A 17 -3.31 -6.21 1.47
CA LEU A 17 -4.32 -6.31 2.52
C LEU A 17 -4.46 -5.01 3.33
N ILE A 18 -3.53 -4.07 3.16
CA ILE A 18 -3.59 -2.74 3.74
C ILE A 18 -4.89 -1.98 3.37
N ASP A 19 -5.45 -2.25 2.18
CA ASP A 19 -6.75 -1.72 1.71
C ASP A 19 -7.94 -2.08 2.61
N LEU A 20 -7.81 -3.06 3.51
CA LEU A 20 -8.88 -3.35 4.46
C LEU A 20 -9.14 -2.17 5.41
N ASP A 21 -8.25 -1.18 5.50
CA ASP A 21 -8.50 0.06 6.25
C ASP A 21 -9.66 0.89 5.67
N HIS A 22 -10.00 0.71 4.39
CA HIS A 22 -11.20 1.28 3.78
C HIS A 22 -12.49 0.85 4.48
N LEU A 23 -12.57 -0.40 4.96
CA LEU A 23 -13.74 -0.93 5.68
C LEU A 23 -13.97 -0.24 7.03
N LEU A 24 -12.93 0.37 7.60
CA LEU A 24 -12.98 1.05 8.90
C LEU A 24 -13.38 2.52 8.78
N THR A 25 -13.63 3.01 7.57
CA THR A 25 -13.92 4.43 7.29
C THR A 25 -15.39 4.61 6.92
N SER A 26 -16.00 5.71 7.36
CA SER A 26 -17.39 6.06 7.03
C SER A 26 -17.42 7.33 6.17
N PRO A 27 -18.09 7.33 4.99
CA PRO A 27 -18.76 6.19 4.35
C PRO A 27 -17.77 5.08 3.92
N VAL A 28 -18.23 3.86 3.66
CA VAL A 28 -17.33 2.75 3.24
C VAL A 28 -16.98 2.82 1.76
N ASN A 29 -17.87 3.34 0.90
CA ASN A 29 -17.64 3.49 -0.53
C ASN A 29 -18.11 4.87 -1.00
N ASP A 30 -17.20 5.68 -1.52
CA ASP A 30 -17.47 7.01 -2.06
C ASP A 30 -16.42 7.28 -3.14
N SER A 31 -16.87 7.53 -4.36
CA SER A 31 -16.02 7.79 -5.53
C SER A 31 -15.55 9.24 -5.63
N SER A 32 -16.07 10.13 -4.78
CA SER A 32 -15.77 11.56 -4.80
C SER A 32 -14.72 11.99 -3.75
N ARG A 33 -14.32 11.08 -2.87
CA ARG A 33 -13.33 11.36 -1.82
C ARG A 33 -11.90 11.06 -2.27
N ASN A 34 -10.96 11.80 -1.69
CA ASN A 34 -9.54 11.54 -1.88
C ASN A 34 -9.10 10.32 -1.04
N SER A 35 -9.01 9.15 -1.68
CA SER A 35 -8.55 7.89 -1.05
C SER A 35 -7.16 8.00 -0.40
N PHE A 36 -6.33 8.98 -0.77
CA PHE A 36 -4.97 9.12 -0.25
C PHE A 36 -4.89 9.68 1.18
N GLY A 37 -5.92 10.38 1.65
CA GLY A 37 -5.90 11.11 2.92
C GLY A 37 -6.96 10.71 3.94
N THR A 38 -7.93 9.87 3.57
CA THR A 38 -9.14 9.62 4.37
C THR A 38 -9.10 8.35 5.22
N HIS A 39 -8.09 7.47 5.07
CA HIS A 39 -8.02 6.19 5.79
C HIS A 39 -6.98 6.18 6.90
N ILE A 40 -7.16 5.33 7.91
CA ILE A 40 -6.32 5.34 9.12
C ILE A 40 -4.86 4.96 8.80
N LEU A 41 -4.61 4.03 7.86
CA LEU A 41 -3.25 3.68 7.44
C LEU A 41 -2.73 4.67 6.39
N HIS A 42 -3.58 5.09 5.45
CA HIS A 42 -3.22 6.09 4.44
C HIS A 42 -2.91 7.48 5.03
N GLN A 43 -3.56 7.90 6.11
CA GLN A 43 -3.22 9.14 6.81
C GLN A 43 -1.78 9.11 7.36
N LYS A 44 -1.25 7.92 7.62
CA LYS A 44 0.13 7.67 8.03
C LYS A 44 0.99 7.13 6.88
N TRP A 45 0.64 7.45 5.62
CA TRP A 45 1.38 7.00 4.43
C TRP A 45 2.88 7.32 4.52
N LEU A 46 3.25 8.47 5.07
CA LEU A 46 4.65 8.91 5.16
C LEU A 46 5.49 8.01 6.11
N PRO A 47 5.09 7.80 7.39
CA PRO A 47 5.74 6.80 8.24
C PRO A 47 5.79 5.40 7.63
N LEU A 48 4.69 4.96 7.00
CA LEU A 48 4.61 3.62 6.42
C LEU A 48 5.51 3.46 5.19
N SER A 49 5.65 4.51 4.38
CA SER A 49 6.57 4.55 3.24
C SER A 49 8.02 4.48 3.70
N ILE A 50 8.39 5.23 4.74
CA ILE A 50 9.74 5.20 5.32
C ILE A 50 10.08 3.81 5.85
N ILE A 51 9.18 3.21 6.62
CA ILE A 51 9.34 1.84 7.12
C ILE A 51 9.47 0.86 5.95
N SER A 52 8.65 1.00 4.91
CA SER A 52 8.69 0.13 3.72
C SER A 52 10.01 0.23 2.96
N VAL A 53 10.59 1.42 2.85
CA VAL A 53 11.93 1.64 2.27
C VAL A 53 13.00 0.96 3.13
N ILE A 54 12.94 1.09 4.46
CA ILE A 54 13.85 0.40 5.38
C ILE A 54 13.71 -1.12 5.24
N MET A 55 12.50 -1.64 5.02
CA MET A 55 12.27 -3.08 4.86
C MET A 55 12.96 -3.66 3.61
N LEU A 56 13.27 -2.86 2.59
CA LEU A 56 13.95 -3.30 1.35
C LEU A 56 15.34 -3.91 1.61
N ILE A 57 16.04 -3.47 2.66
CA ILE A 57 17.35 -4.02 3.03
C ILE A 57 17.27 -5.23 3.98
N THR A 58 16.07 -5.58 4.45
CA THR A 58 15.83 -6.68 5.40
C THR A 58 15.38 -7.99 4.70
N LEU A 59 15.05 -9.01 5.49
CA LEU A 59 14.39 -10.22 4.98
C LEU A 59 12.94 -9.97 4.52
N TYR A 60 12.32 -8.86 4.92
CA TYR A 60 10.95 -8.47 4.57
C TYR A 60 10.86 -7.58 3.32
N ARG A 61 11.91 -7.58 2.48
CA ARG A 61 12.00 -6.72 1.28
C ARG A 61 10.78 -6.78 0.37
N TRP A 62 10.18 -7.96 0.21
CA TRP A 62 9.02 -8.17 -0.67
C TRP A 62 7.72 -7.61 -0.07
N LEU A 63 7.63 -7.58 1.25
CA LEU A 63 6.52 -6.93 1.96
C LEU A 63 6.64 -5.41 1.81
N GLY A 64 7.83 -4.85 2.05
CA GLY A 64 8.09 -3.41 1.85
C GLY A 64 7.88 -2.97 0.40
N LEU A 65 8.33 -3.78 -0.57
CA LEU A 65 8.09 -3.52 -1.99
C LEU A 65 6.59 -3.57 -2.34
N GLY A 66 5.84 -4.51 -1.76
CA GLY A 66 4.39 -4.61 -1.95
C GLY A 66 3.64 -3.38 -1.43
N ILE A 67 4.01 -2.87 -0.23
CA ILE A 67 3.40 -1.66 0.34
C ILE A 67 3.71 -0.43 -0.52
N LEU A 68 4.96 -0.26 -0.97
CA LEU A 68 5.32 0.84 -1.87
C LEU A 68 4.60 0.75 -3.22
N PHE A 69 4.45 -0.46 -3.75
CA PHE A 69 3.71 -0.69 -4.99
C PHE A 69 2.23 -0.33 -4.85
N HIS A 70 1.62 -0.70 -3.71
CA HIS A 70 0.24 -0.34 -3.39
C HIS A 70 0.05 1.19 -3.34
N PHE A 71 0.84 1.92 -2.56
CA PHE A 71 0.76 3.39 -2.51
C PHE A 71 1.01 4.07 -3.87
N PHE A 72 1.87 3.47 -4.71
CA PHE A 72 2.07 3.95 -6.07
C PHE A 72 0.79 3.80 -6.93
N LEU A 73 0.07 2.67 -6.80
CA LEU A 73 -1.20 2.47 -7.47
C LEU A 73 -2.28 3.43 -6.97
N ASP A 74 -2.36 3.71 -5.67
CA ASP A 74 -3.32 4.66 -5.13
C ASP A 74 -3.05 6.09 -5.60
N TRP A 75 -1.78 6.48 -5.61
CA TRP A 75 -1.36 7.75 -6.17
C TRP A 75 -1.73 7.86 -7.66
N LEU A 76 -1.48 6.79 -8.42
CA LEU A 76 -1.82 6.74 -9.85
C LEU A 76 -3.34 6.83 -10.07
N HIS A 77 -4.11 6.08 -9.29
CA HIS A 77 -5.57 6.10 -9.31
C HIS A 77 -6.12 7.49 -9.00
N HIS A 78 -5.59 8.14 -7.95
CA HIS A 78 -5.97 9.50 -7.62
C HIS A 78 -5.61 10.46 -8.76
N ARG A 79 -4.39 10.39 -9.30
CA ARG A 79 -3.94 11.26 -10.40
C ARG A 79 -4.86 11.22 -11.62
N PHE A 80 -5.40 10.04 -11.95
CA PHE A 80 -6.31 9.85 -13.09
C PHE A 80 -7.79 10.12 -12.79
N GLN A 81 -8.19 10.34 -11.52
CA GLN A 81 -9.57 10.70 -11.16
C GLN A 81 -9.81 12.21 -11.11
N VAL A 82 -8.76 13.03 -11.00
CA VAL A 82 -8.86 14.49 -10.93
C VAL A 82 -8.64 15.17 -12.30
N ASP A 83 -8.29 14.41 -13.34
CA ASP A 83 -8.22 14.85 -14.75
C ASP A 83 -9.51 14.46 -15.50
#